data_AF-A0A3D5UV65-F1
#
_entry.id   AF-A0A3D5UV65-F1
#
_cell.length_a   1.000
_cell.length_b   1.000
_cell.length_c   1.000
_cell.angle_alpha   90.00
_cell.angle_beta   90.00
_cell.angle_gamma   90.00
#
_symmetry.space_group_name_H-M   'P 1'
#
loop_
_entity.id
_entity.type
_entity.pdbx_description
1 polymer ?
#
loop_
_entity_poly.entity_id
_entity_poly.type
_entity_poly.pdbx_seq_one_letter_code
_entity_poly.pdbx_strand_id
1 'polypeptide(L)' 'ATLNPGDEVIIPAPYWVSYPDIVLLAGGTPVPVETTLEDGFKLQPEALEKAITNKTKWLIFNSPSNPSGAAY' A
#
# COMPACT_ATOMS: atom_id res chain seq x y z
N ALA A 1 -19.08 -7.19 2.32
CA ALA A 1 -17.75 -6.58 2.59
C ALA A 1 -16.96 -6.56 1.29
N THR A 2 -16.07 -5.59 1.09
CA THR A 2 -15.21 -5.47 -0.10
C THR A 2 -13.86 -6.16 0.04
N LEU A 3 -13.53 -6.56 1.27
CA LEU A 3 -12.36 -7.33 1.71
C LEU A 3 -12.84 -8.63 2.36
N ASN A 4 -12.16 -9.74 2.08
CA ASN A 4 -12.41 -11.05 2.68
C ASN A 4 -11.12 -11.64 3.29
N PRO A 5 -11.24 -12.62 4.21
CA PRO A 5 -10.09 -13.36 4.71
C PRO A 5 -9.19 -13.89 3.59
N GLY A 6 -7.91 -13.50 3.62
CA GLY A 6 -6.90 -13.92 2.64
C GLY A 6 -6.71 -12.99 1.44
N ASP A 7 -7.53 -11.95 1.29
CA ASP A 7 -7.28 -10.88 0.33
C ASP A 7 -6.06 -10.05 0.77
N GLU A 8 -5.27 -9.58 -0.20
CA GLU A 8 -4.07 -8.76 0.00
C GLU A 8 -4.34 -7.29 -0.33
N VAL A 9 -3.79 -6.37 0.46
CA VAL A 9 -3.89 -4.92 0.24
C VAL A 9 -2.51 -4.32 0.16
N ILE A 10 -2.16 -3.77 -1.00
CA ILE A 10 -0.87 -3.14 -1.24
C ILE A 10 -0.85 -1.75 -0.61
N ILE A 11 0.23 -1.40 0.10
CA ILE A 11 0.41 -0.11 0.77
C ILE A 11 1.83 0.42 0.49
N PRO A 12 1.99 1.52 -0.27
CA PRO A 12 3.30 2.13 -0.48
C PRO A 12 3.87 2.68 0.85
N ALA A 13 5.10 2.35 1.17
CA ALA A 13 5.80 2.82 2.37
C ALA A 13 6.78 3.96 2.00
N PRO A 14 6.92 5.01 2.83
CA PRO A 14 6.29 5.18 4.14
C PRO A 14 4.80 5.55 4.05
N TYR A 15 3.99 5.01 4.96
CA TYR A 15 2.52 5.15 4.97
C TYR A 15 2.00 5.71 6.29
N TRP A 16 0.75 6.20 6.29
CA TRP A 16 0.05 6.53 7.52
C TRP A 16 -0.11 5.28 8.39
N VAL A 17 0.30 5.41 9.65
CA VAL A 17 0.54 4.29 10.58
C VAL A 17 -0.62 3.29 10.68
N SER A 18 -1.86 3.76 10.54
CA SER A 18 -3.03 2.91 10.73
C SER A 18 -3.43 2.10 9.51
N TYR A 19 -2.86 2.32 8.31
CA TYR A 19 -3.29 1.57 7.11
C TYR A 19 -3.12 0.04 7.27
N PRO A 20 -1.99 -0.50 7.73
CA PRO A 20 -1.86 -1.94 7.94
C PRO A 20 -2.87 -2.49 8.96
N ASP A 21 -3.09 -1.77 10.07
CA ASP A 21 -4.02 -2.18 11.12
C ASP A 21 -5.48 -2.18 10.63
N ILE A 22 -5.86 -1.20 9.80
CA ILE A 22 -7.19 -1.16 9.17
C ILE A 22 -7.39 -2.36 8.25
N VAL A 23 -6.35 -2.74 7.49
CA VAL A 23 -6.39 -3.93 6.62
C VAL A 23 -6.56 -5.20 7.45
N LEU A 24 -5.78 -5.36 8.52
CA LEU A 24 -5.88 -6.50 9.44
C LEU A 24 -7.26 -6.58 10.09
N LEU A 25 -7.81 -5.44 10.56
CA LEU A 25 -9.15 -5.35 11.16
C LEU A 25 -10.25 -5.74 10.16
N ALA A 26 -10.07 -5.43 8.88
CA ALA A 26 -10.96 -5.83 7.81
C ALA A 26 -10.77 -7.30 7.34
N GLY A 27 -9.85 -8.05 7.95
CA GLY A 27 -9.55 -9.45 7.64
C GLY A 27 -8.57 -9.66 6.46
N GLY A 28 -8.00 -8.59 5.92
CA GLY A 28 -7.00 -8.66 4.84
C GLY A 28 -5.56 -8.81 5.34
N THR A 29 -4.65 -9.01 4.39
CA THR A 29 -3.20 -9.02 4.63
C THR A 29 -2.56 -7.76 4.04
N PRO A 30 -1.93 -6.89 4.86
CA PRO A 30 -1.21 -5.75 4.33
C PRO A 30 0.08 -6.18 3.65
N VAL A 31 0.31 -5.67 2.43
CA VAL A 31 1.51 -5.92 1.62
C VAL A 31 2.24 -4.59 1.43
N PRO A 32 3.23 -4.27 2.28
CA PRO A 32 3.99 -3.03 2.13
C PRO A 32 4.88 -3.08 0.88
N VAL A 33 4.92 -1.98 0.13
CA VAL A 33 5.86 -1.78 -0.99
C VAL A 33 6.75 -0.58 -0.66
N GLU A 34 8.03 -0.83 -0.43
CA GLU A 34 9.00 0.20 -0.09
C GLU A 34 9.22 1.18 -1.24
N THR A 35 9.13 2.47 -0.96
CA THR A 35 9.56 3.55 -1.85
C THR A 35 10.82 4.20 -1.28
N THR A 36 11.55 4.92 -2.13
CA THR A 36 12.87 5.47 -1.80
C THR A 36 12.82 7.00 -1.72
N LEU A 37 13.79 7.60 -1.06
CA LEU A 37 13.94 9.06 -1.05
C LEU A 37 14.33 9.58 -2.44
N GLU A 38 15.16 8.81 -3.15
CA GLU A 38 15.66 9.11 -4.50
C GLU A 38 14.52 9.29 -5.50
N ASP A 39 13.47 8.47 -5.36
CA ASP A 39 12.26 8.55 -6.18
C ASP A 39 11.21 9.53 -5.61
N GLY A 40 11.58 10.32 -4.60
CA GLY A 40 10.69 11.26 -3.92
C GLY A 40 9.53 10.57 -3.20
N PHE A 41 9.74 9.36 -2.70
CA PHE A 41 8.75 8.47 -2.10
C PHE A 41 7.54 8.14 -3.00
N LYS A 42 7.74 8.21 -4.32
CA LYS A 42 6.73 7.78 -5.30
C LYS A 42 6.85 6.29 -5.55
N LEU A 43 5.70 5.62 -5.54
CA LEU A 43 5.56 4.23 -5.91
C LEU A 43 5.95 4.05 -7.37
N GLN A 44 6.97 3.22 -7.60
CA GLN A 44 7.41 2.88 -8.94
C GLN A 44 6.47 1.83 -9.57
N PRO A 45 6.07 1.97 -10.84
CA PRO A 45 5.20 1.02 -11.52
C PRO A 45 5.69 -0.43 -11.46
N GLU A 46 7.00 -0.65 -11.62
CA GLU A 46 7.62 -1.98 -11.60
C GLU A 46 7.58 -2.61 -10.20
N ALA A 47 7.65 -1.79 -9.15
CA ALA A 47 7.52 -2.27 -7.78
C ALA A 47 6.07 -2.66 -7.47
N LEU A 48 5.10 -1.90 -7.98
CA LEU A 48 3.68 -2.24 -7.88
C LEU A 48 3.38 -3.55 -8.63
N GLU A 49 3.84 -3.68 -9.88
CA GLU A 49 3.59 -4.87 -10.70
C GLU A 49 4.12 -6.15 -10.02
N LYS A 50 5.31 -6.09 -9.41
CA LYS A 50 5.89 -7.21 -8.66
C LYS A 50 5.10 -7.58 -7.39
N ALA A 51 4.38 -6.64 -6.80
CA ALA A 51 3.60 -6.86 -5.59
C ALA A 51 2.18 -7.39 -5.88
N ILE A 52 1.69 -7.27 -7.12
CA ILE A 52 0.37 -7.77 -7.49
C ILE A 52 0.38 -9.30 -7.58
N THR A 53 -0.54 -9.93 -6.87
CA THR A 53 -0.81 -11.37 -6.88
C THR A 53 -2.26 -11.64 -7.29
N ASN A 54 -2.63 -12.91 -7.40
CA ASN A 54 -4.03 -13.30 -7.59
C ASN A 54 -4.94 -13.02 -6.36
N LYS A 55 -4.36 -12.64 -5.21
CA LYS A 55 -5.07 -12.27 -3.99
C LYS A 55 -5.13 -10.76 -3.79
N THR A 56 -4.40 -9.97 -4.56
CA THR A 56 -4.42 -8.51 -4.44
C THR A 56 -5.81 -7.98 -4.72
N LYS A 57 -6.41 -7.38 -3.70
CA LYS A 57 -7.75 -6.80 -3.78
C LYS A 57 -7.71 -5.30 -3.94
N TRP A 58 -6.84 -4.63 -3.19
CA TRP A 58 -6.76 -3.17 -3.13
C TRP A 58 -5.31 -2.67 -3.18
N LEU A 59 -5.18 -1.43 -3.64
CA LEU A 59 -4.02 -0.55 -3.42
C LEU A 59 -4.51 0.64 -2.60
N ILE A 60 -3.87 0.93 -1.48
CA ILE A 60 -4.08 2.18 -0.75
C ILE A 60 -3.14 3.23 -1.32
N PHE A 61 -3.72 4.30 -1.87
CA PHE A 61 -2.98 5.39 -2.50
C PHE A 61 -3.30 6.72 -1.80
N ASN A 62 -2.26 7.41 -1.32
CA ASN A 62 -2.40 8.63 -0.52
C ASN A 62 -1.56 9.76 -1.11
N SER A 63 -2.22 10.83 -1.58
CA SER A 63 -1.59 12.01 -2.20
C SER A 63 -2.35 13.30 -1.80
N PRO A 64 -1.67 14.33 -1.25
CA PRO A 64 -0.30 14.29 -0.77
C PRO A 64 -0.11 13.24 0.33
N SER A 65 1.02 12.56 0.30
CA SER A 65 1.35 11.45 1.18
C SER A 65 1.60 11.94 2.61
N ASN A 66 1.01 11.26 3.58
CA ASN A 66 1.43 11.26 4.97
C ASN A 66 2.16 9.92 5.24
N PRO A 67 3.44 9.91 5.66
CA PRO A 67 4.20 11.02 6.24
C PRO A 67 5.18 11.74 5.30
N SER A 68 5.37 11.27 4.07
CA SER A 68 6.48 11.76 3.22
C SER A 68 6.29 13.18 2.66
N GLY A 69 5.05 13.67 2.59
CA GLY A 69 4.69 14.89 1.87
C GLY A 69 4.72 14.76 0.34
N ALA A 70 5.03 13.58 -0.21
CA ALA A 70 5.10 13.35 -1.65
C ALA A 70 3.74 13.59 -2.32
N ALA A 71 3.74 14.25 -3.48
CA ALA A 71 2.56 14.44 -4.31
C ALA A 71 2.80 13.78 -5.69
N TYR A 72 1.79 13.05 -6.15
CA TYR A 72 1.80 12.37 -7.45
C TYR A 72 1.33 13.30 -8.56
#